data_AF-A0A6G0A0S7-F1
#
_entry.id   AF-A0A6G0A0S7-F1
#
_cell.length_a   1.000
_cell.length_b   1.000
_cell.length_c   1.000
_cell.angle_alpha   90.00
_cell.angle_beta   90.00
_cell.angle_gamma   90.00
#
_symmetry.space_group_name_H-M   'P 1'
#
loop_
_entity.id
_entity.type
_entity.pdbx_description
1 polymer ?
#
loop_
_entity_poly.entity_id
_entity_poly.type
_entity_poly.pdbx_seq_one_letter_code
_entity_poly.pdbx_strand_id
1 'polypeptide(L)'
;MFKSKSMPWRHAAAIGLFVVGLYVLCLVWRVLLVDPEVVRFHLLALKTAFPGFQGMDAASMLWGGVLSFVYGFLASLAFHGLHKGCCGLKG
;
A
#
# COMPACT_ATOMS: atom_id res chain seq x y z
N MET A 1 36.79 -5.24 -5.33
CA MET A 1 36.08 -4.10 -4.72
C MET A 1 34.61 -4.17 -5.13
N PHE A 2 33.79 -4.90 -4.37
CA PHE A 2 32.37 -5.08 -4.67
C PHE A 2 31.61 -3.79 -4.33
N LYS A 3 31.28 -3.01 -5.35
CA LYS A 3 30.43 -1.82 -5.24
C LYS A 3 29.05 -2.29 -4.79
N SER A 4 28.73 -2.13 -3.50
CA SER A 4 27.44 -2.45 -2.92
C SER A 4 26.35 -1.71 -3.70
N LYS A 5 25.60 -2.43 -4.56
CA LYS A 5 24.42 -1.89 -5.25
C LYS A 5 23.42 -1.53 -4.15
N SER A 6 23.26 -0.24 -3.89
CA SER A 6 22.31 0.30 -2.92
C SER A 6 20.93 -0.34 -3.10
N MET A 7 20.50 -1.06 -2.06
CA MET A 7 19.30 -1.87 -1.96
C MET A 7 18.02 -1.10 -2.38
N PRO A 8 17.31 -1.49 -3.46
CA PRO A 8 15.94 -0.99 -3.73
C PRO A 8 14.95 -1.42 -2.64
N TRP A 9 15.35 -2.35 -1.76
CA TRP A 9 14.58 -2.86 -0.64
C TRP A 9 14.17 -1.80 0.37
N ARG A 10 15.05 -0.84 0.69
CA ARG A 10 14.72 0.23 1.66
C ARG A 10 13.65 1.17 1.11
N HIS A 11 13.75 1.52 -0.17
CA HIS A 11 12.76 2.36 -0.83
C HIS A 11 11.44 1.62 -0.99
N ALA A 12 11.46 0.36 -1.45
CA ALA A 12 10.25 -0.46 -1.55
C ALA A 12 9.56 -0.65 -0.20
N ALA A 13 10.32 -0.86 0.89
CA ALA A 13 9.77 -0.92 2.24
C ALA A 13 9.16 0.41 2.68
N ALA A 14 9.81 1.55 2.37
CA ALA A 14 9.27 2.87 2.67
C ALA A 14 7.94 3.12 1.94
N ILE A 15 7.84 2.73 0.66
CA ILE A 15 6.58 2.81 -0.10
C ILE A 15 5.52 1.89 0.51
N GLY A 16 5.87 0.64 0.86
CA GLY A 16 4.95 -0.27 1.54
C GLY A 16 4.39 0.32 2.84
N LEU A 17 5.26 0.89 3.68
CA LEU A 17 4.86 1.57 4.92
C LEU A 17 4.01 2.82 4.65
N PHE A 18 4.32 3.59 3.60
CA PHE A 18 3.51 4.74 3.21
C PHE A 18 2.09 4.33 2.84
N VAL A 19 1.92 3.24 2.07
CA VAL A 19 0.60 2.70 1.73
C VAL A 19 -0.15 2.22 2.98
N VAL A 20 0.53 1.60 3.95
CA VAL A 20 -0.07 1.26 5.25
C VAL A 20 -0.50 2.52 6.02
N GLY A 21 0.30 3.59 5.98
CA GLY A 21 -0.05 4.86 6.59
C GLY A 21 -1.34 5.46 6.00
N LEU A 22 -1.47 5.43 4.68
CA LEU A 22 -2.71 5.83 3.99
C LEU A 22 -3.90 4.93 4.38
N TYR A 23 -3.68 3.62 4.47
CA TYR A 23 -4.71 2.68 4.90
C TYR A 23 -5.22 3.00 6.32
N VAL A 24 -4.32 3.21 7.27
CA VAL A 24 -4.67 3.61 8.65
C VAL A 24 -5.41 4.94 8.66
N LEU A 25 -4.96 5.93 7.89
CA LEU A 25 -5.65 7.21 7.74
C LEU A 25 -7.08 7.01 7.24
N CYS A 26 -7.32 6.13 6.26
CA CYS A 26 -8.66 5.81 5.78
C CYS A 26 -9.54 5.15 6.86
N LEU A 27 -8.98 4.29 7.73
CA LEU A 27 -9.71 3.70 8.84
C LEU A 27 -10.08 4.74 9.90
N VAL A 28 -9.14 5.64 10.25
CA VAL A 28 -9.41 6.75 11.17
C VAL A 28 -10.47 7.68 10.60
N TRP A 29 -10.39 7.98 9.30
CA TRP A 29 -11.36 8.82 8.60
C TRP A 29 -12.78 8.26 8.71
N ARG A 30 -12.96 6.93 8.66
CA ARG A 30 -14.25 6.29 8.92
C ARG A 30 -14.84 6.83 10.24
N VAL A 31 -14.08 6.83 11.33
CA VAL A 31 -14.59 7.19 12.67
C VAL A 31 -15.13 8.63 12.70
N LEU A 32 -14.60 9.50 11.85
CA LEU A 32 -15.03 10.90 11.75
C LEU A 32 -16.28 11.11 10.86
N LEU A 33 -16.65 10.12 10.05
CA LEU A 33 -17.81 10.22 9.15
C LEU A 33 -19.12 9.91 9.90
N VAL A 34 -20.04 10.86 9.86
CA VAL A 34 -21.36 10.77 10.49
C VAL A 34 -22.44 10.41 9.46
N ASP A 35 -22.36 10.94 8.24
CA ASP A 35 -23.36 10.72 7.21
C ASP A 35 -23.35 9.28 6.66
N PRO A 36 -24.49 8.55 6.68
CA PRO A 36 -24.54 7.13 6.34
C PRO A 36 -24.21 6.85 4.88
N GLU A 37 -24.61 7.74 3.97
CA GLU A 37 -24.31 7.61 2.54
C GLU A 37 -22.81 7.73 2.27
N VAL A 38 -22.15 8.73 2.88
CA VAL A 38 -20.71 8.94 2.75
C VAL A 38 -19.94 7.75 3.34
N VAL A 39 -20.41 7.19 4.46
CA VAL A 39 -19.82 5.97 5.05
C VAL A 39 -19.89 4.79 4.09
N ARG A 40 -21.03 4.57 3.41
CA ARG A 40 -21.16 3.48 2.42
C ARG A 40 -20.17 3.66 1.29
N PHE A 41 -20.08 4.86 0.72
CA PHE A 41 -19.13 5.14 -0.36
C PHE A 41 -17.68 4.95 0.09
N HIS A 42 -17.33 5.43 1.29
CA HIS A 42 -15.99 5.28 1.86
C HIS A 42 -15.59 3.81 2.03
N LEU A 43 -16.49 2.99 2.61
CA LEU A 43 -16.23 1.55 2.78
C LEU A 43 -16.11 0.81 1.45
N LEU A 44 -16.88 1.21 0.43
CA LEU A 44 -16.76 0.66 -0.91
C LEU A 44 -15.40 1.03 -1.54
N ALA A 45 -14.98 2.29 -1.38
CA ALA A 45 -13.68 2.78 -1.83
C ALA A 45 -12.53 2.02 -1.16
N LEU A 46 -12.61 1.79 0.16
CA LEU A 46 -11.61 0.98 0.87
C LEU A 46 -11.51 -0.44 0.32
N LYS A 47 -12.66 -1.09 0.06
CA LYS A 47 -12.70 -2.45 -0.53
C LYS A 47 -12.06 -2.51 -1.91
N THR A 48 -12.22 -1.47 -2.71
CA THR A 48 -11.65 -1.41 -4.07
C THR A 48 -10.17 -1.05 -4.08
N ALA A 49 -9.73 -0.18 -3.16
CA ALA A 49 -8.37 0.34 -3.13
C ALA A 49 -7.39 -0.56 -2.36
N PHE A 50 -7.87 -1.25 -1.31
CA PHE A 50 -7.03 -2.03 -0.42
C PHE A 50 -7.41 -3.52 -0.46
N PRO A 51 -6.63 -4.36 -1.16
CA PRO A 51 -6.91 -5.78 -1.24
C PRO A 51 -6.90 -6.41 0.16
N GLY A 52 -7.84 -7.32 0.42
CA GLY A 52 -7.99 -7.99 1.72
C GLY A 52 -8.92 -7.29 2.71
N PHE A 53 -9.29 -6.04 2.47
CA PHE A 53 -10.33 -5.38 3.26
C PHE A 53 -11.73 -5.85 2.82
N GLN A 54 -12.52 -6.33 3.78
CA GLN A 54 -13.85 -6.92 3.61
C GLN A 54 -14.87 -6.28 4.56
N GLY A 55 -14.41 -5.69 5.66
CA GLY A 55 -15.28 -5.08 6.65
C GLY A 55 -14.52 -4.43 7.79
N MET A 56 -15.29 -3.94 8.76
CA MET A 56 -14.76 -3.32 9.98
C MET A 56 -14.46 -4.34 11.09
N ASP A 57 -14.39 -5.63 10.76
CA ASP A 57 -13.93 -6.65 11.68
C ASP A 57 -12.40 -6.58 11.84
N ALA A 58 -11.92 -6.84 13.06
CA ALA A 58 -10.51 -6.68 13.39
C ALA A 58 -9.59 -7.57 12.53
N ALA A 59 -10.05 -8.77 12.16
CA ALA A 59 -9.32 -9.68 11.30
C ALA A 59 -9.14 -9.09 9.89
N SER A 60 -10.21 -8.57 9.28
CA SER A 60 -10.16 -7.92 7.98
C SER A 60 -9.36 -6.62 7.99
N MET A 61 -9.42 -5.86 9.08
CA MET A 61 -8.58 -4.66 9.23
C MET A 61 -7.09 -5.00 9.24
N LEU A 62 -6.69 -5.98 10.05
CA LEU A 62 -5.30 -6.42 10.13
C LEU A 62 -4.85 -7.03 8.80
N TRP A 63 -5.68 -7.89 8.21
CA TRP A 63 -5.38 -8.55 6.94
C TRP A 63 -5.27 -7.55 5.78
N GLY A 64 -6.18 -6.58 5.72
CA GLY A 64 -6.13 -5.47 4.77
C GLY A 64 -4.86 -4.63 4.92
N GLY A 65 -4.43 -4.34 6.14
CA GLY A 65 -3.17 -3.63 6.40
C GLY A 65 -1.94 -4.41 5.92
N VAL A 66 -1.86 -5.71 6.22
CA VAL A 66 -0.76 -6.59 5.76
C VAL A 66 -0.71 -6.65 4.24
N LEU A 67 -1.85 -6.86 3.58
CA LEU A 67 -1.91 -6.90 2.13
C LEU A 67 -1.59 -5.55 1.51
N SER A 68 -2.03 -4.44 2.10
CA SER A 68 -1.66 -3.09 1.65
C SER A 68 -0.14 -2.88 1.64
N PHE A 69 0.55 -3.35 2.68
CA PHE A 69 2.01 -3.35 2.72
C PHE A 69 2.63 -4.18 1.60
N VAL A 70 2.19 -5.44 1.47
CA VAL A 70 2.73 -6.39 0.49
C VAL A 70 2.53 -5.88 -0.93
N TYR A 71 1.35 -5.39 -1.26
CA TYR A 71 1.06 -4.84 -2.59
C TYR A 71 1.83 -3.56 -2.88
N GLY A 72 1.93 -2.63 -1.92
CA GLY A 72 2.78 -1.43 -2.09
C GLY A 72 4.26 -1.77 -2.29
N PHE A 73 4.75 -2.75 -1.53
CA PHE A 73 6.12 -3.25 -1.64
C PHE A 73 6.38 -3.92 -2.99
N LEU A 74 5.51 -4.84 -3.40
CA LEU A 74 5.61 -5.55 -4.69
C LEU A 74 5.46 -4.60 -5.88
N ALA A 75 4.53 -3.65 -5.81
CA ALA A 75 4.37 -2.63 -6.85
C ALA A 75 5.63 -1.79 -7.01
N SER A 76 6.24 -1.37 -5.89
CA SER A 76 7.52 -0.64 -5.93
C SER A 76 8.65 -1.49 -6.52
N LEU A 77 8.76 -2.78 -6.14
CA LEU A 77 9.77 -3.68 -6.71
C LEU A 77 9.55 -3.92 -8.20
N ALA A 78 8.31 -4.18 -8.62
CA ALA A 78 7.95 -4.37 -10.02
C ALA A 78 8.25 -3.12 -10.84
N PHE A 79 7.89 -1.93 -10.33
CA PHE A 79 8.20 -0.66 -10.98
C PHE A 79 9.70 -0.47 -11.18
N HIS A 80 10.50 -0.66 -10.12
CA HIS A 80 11.97 -0.55 -10.22
C HIS A 80 12.60 -1.64 -11.11
N GLY A 81 12.01 -2.84 -11.14
CA GLY A 81 12.43 -3.93 -12.02
C GLY A 81 12.19 -3.61 -13.49
N LEU A 82 10.98 -3.17 -13.82
CA LEU A 82 10.60 -2.75 -15.18
C LEU A 82 11.38 -1.53 -15.63
N HIS A 83 11.60 -0.54 -14.76
CA HIS A 83 12.36 0.66 -15.12
C HIS A 83 13.83 0.35 -15.44
N LYS A 84 14.45 -0.61 -14.75
CA LYS A 84 15.79 -1.10 -15.09
C LYS A 84 15.84 -1.88 -16.41
N GLY A 85 14.73 -2.52 -16.79
CA GLY A 85 14.61 -3.29 -18.03
C GLY A 85 14.25 -2.45 -19.27
N CYS A 86 13.40 -1.43 -19.11
CA CYS A 86 12.93 -0.57 -20.20
C CYS A 86 13.77 0.70 -20.41
N CYS A 87 14.31 1.32 -19.35
CA CYS A 87 15.02 2.60 -19.43
C CYS A 87 16.50 2.46 -19.05
N GLY A 88 17.17 1.40 -19.50
CA GLY A 88 18.54 1.03 -19.13
C GLY A 88 19.56 2.17 -19.18
N LEU A 89 19.64 2.97 -18.12
CA LEU A 89 20.80 3.77 -17.79
C LEU A 89 21.82 2.81 -17.16
N LYS A 90 22.58 2.16 -18.05
CA LYS A 90 23.97 1.82 -17.76
C LYS A 90 24.69 3.12 -17.40
N GLY A 91 24.85 3.39 -16.12
CA GLY A 91 25.79 4.36 -15.57
C GLY A 91 26.72 3.65 -14.59
#